data_AF-V7B7J3-F1
#
_entry.id   AF-V7B7J3-F1
#
_cell.length_a   1.000
_cell.length_b   1.000
_cell.length_c   1.000
_cell.angle_alpha   90.00
_cell.angle_beta   90.00
_cell.angle_gamma   90.00
#
_symmetry.space_group_name_H-M   'P 1'
#
loop_
_entity.id
_entity.type
_entity.pdbx_description
1 polymer ?
#
loop_
_entity_poly.entity_id
_entity_poly.type
_entity_poly.pdbx_seq_one_letter_code
_entity_poly.pdbx_strand_id
1 'polypeptide(L)'
;MAQASGRILVQWLVAGLFIALLGGAQAIVLCNIDSGKLNLCRAAVTGKNPPPPDEQCCGVIRQANLPCLCSYKSMLPLFGINAKKALALPGKCGLQSPSNC
;
A
#
# COMPACT_ATOMS: atom_id res chain seq x y z
N MET A 1 -24.99 -15.32 42.38
CA MET A 1 -24.01 -14.25 42.06
C MET A 1 -23.09 -14.56 40.88
N ALA A 2 -22.82 -15.82 40.51
CA ALA A 2 -21.96 -16.19 39.37
C ALA A 2 -22.55 -15.90 37.96
N GLN A 3 -23.89 -15.89 37.81
CA GLN A 3 -24.53 -15.67 36.51
C GLN A 3 -24.45 -14.21 36.01
N ALA A 4 -24.40 -13.22 36.92
CA ALA A 4 -24.29 -11.81 36.54
C ALA A 4 -22.88 -11.48 36.04
N SER A 5 -21.86 -12.01 36.70
CA SER A 5 -20.45 -11.84 36.32
C SER A 5 -20.13 -12.51 34.98
N GLY A 6 -20.69 -13.69 34.70
CA GLY A 6 -20.53 -14.36 33.41
C GLY A 6 -21.17 -13.60 32.24
N ARG A 7 -22.39 -13.07 32.41
CA ARG A 7 -23.05 -12.25 31.38
C ARG A 7 -22.28 -10.97 31.09
N ILE A 8 -21.81 -10.29 32.14
CA ILE A 8 -20.99 -9.08 32.00
C ILE A 8 -19.68 -9.42 31.27
N LEU A 9 -18.99 -10.50 31.63
CA LEU A 9 -17.76 -10.94 30.97
C LEU A 9 -17.97 -11.20 29.46
N VAL A 10 -19.05 -11.92 29.11
CA VAL A 10 -19.41 -12.18 27.72
C VAL A 10 -19.72 -10.87 26.98
N GLN A 11 -20.40 -9.93 27.61
CA GLN A 11 -20.74 -8.64 27.01
C GLN A 11 -19.48 -7.82 26.68
N TRP A 12 -18.49 -7.79 27.57
CA TRP A 12 -17.20 -7.13 27.33
C TRP A 12 -16.38 -7.82 26.23
N LEU A 13 -16.39 -9.15 26.19
CA LEU A 13 -15.72 -9.91 25.13
C LEU A 13 -16.34 -9.63 23.76
N VAL A 14 -17.67 -9.61 23.67
CA VAL A 14 -18.39 -9.27 22.43
C VAL A 14 -18.12 -7.82 22.02
N ALA A 15 -18.14 -6.87 22.96
CA ALA A 15 -17.82 -5.47 22.67
C ALA A 15 -16.38 -5.29 22.18
N GLY A 16 -15.41 -5.95 22.82
CA GLY A 16 -14.01 -5.92 22.40
C GLY A 16 -13.79 -6.51 20.99
N LEU A 17 -14.44 -7.63 20.68
CA LEU A 17 -14.39 -8.22 19.34
C LEU A 17 -15.02 -7.30 18.29
N PHE A 18 -16.15 -6.66 18.63
CA PHE A 18 -16.82 -5.73 17.73
C PHE A 18 -15.96 -4.50 17.42
N ILE A 19 -15.28 -3.92 18.43
CA ILE A 19 -14.35 -2.80 18.25
C ILE A 19 -13.17 -3.21 17.35
N ALA A 20 -12.61 -4.40 17.56
CA ALA A 20 -11.51 -4.91 16.73
C ALA A 20 -11.92 -5.11 15.26
N LEU A 21 -13.15 -5.54 15.00
CA LEU A 21 -13.69 -5.67 13.64
C LEU A 21 -13.95 -4.32 12.96
N LEU A 22 -14.24 -3.27 13.73
CA LEU A 22 -14.42 -1.90 13.24
C LEU A 22 -13.09 -1.17 13.01
N GLY A 23 -12.00 -1.63 13.65
CA GLY A 23 -10.64 -1.11 13.46
C GLY A 23 -10.09 -1.51 12.09
N GLY A 24 -10.40 -0.72 11.05
CA GLY A 24 -9.83 -0.90 9.73
C GLY A 24 -8.30 -0.74 9.70
N ALA A 25 -7.65 -1.32 8.67
CA ALA A 25 -6.24 -1.09 8.43
C ALA A 25 -6.00 0.39 8.08
N GLN A 26 -5.28 1.10 8.94
CA GLN A 26 -4.87 2.48 8.63
C GLN A 26 -3.81 2.45 7.55
N ALA A 27 -3.98 3.27 6.52
CA ALA A 27 -2.95 3.45 5.51
C ALA A 27 -1.73 4.13 6.15
N ILE A 28 -0.55 3.60 5.83
CA ILE A 28 0.72 4.09 6.37
C ILE A 28 1.32 5.01 5.31
N VAL A 29 1.84 6.16 5.73
CA VAL A 29 2.61 7.02 4.83
C VAL A 29 3.95 6.33 4.55
N LEU A 30 4.13 5.88 3.32
CA LEU A 30 5.33 5.22 2.82
C LEU A 30 5.98 6.14 1.80
N CYS A 31 7.23 6.58 1.98
CA CYS A 31 7.94 7.38 0.98
C CYS A 31 7.15 8.60 0.46
N ASN A 32 6.52 9.36 1.36
CA ASN A 32 5.68 10.52 1.06
C ASN A 32 4.38 10.23 0.26
N ILE A 33 3.93 8.97 0.25
CA ILE A 33 2.64 8.58 -0.32
C ILE A 33 1.85 7.75 0.69
N ASP A 34 0.53 7.91 0.67
CA ASP A 34 -0.37 7.01 1.38
C ASP A 34 -0.27 5.61 0.74
N SER A 35 0.04 4.58 1.54
CA SER A 35 0.25 3.23 1.01
C SER A 35 -0.99 2.65 0.32
N GLY A 36 -2.20 3.10 0.67
CA GLY A 36 -3.44 2.73 -0.02
C GLY A 36 -3.49 3.24 -1.46
N LYS A 37 -2.87 4.40 -1.74
CA LYS A 37 -2.83 5.00 -3.08
C LYS A 37 -1.89 4.27 -4.05
N LEU A 38 -0.97 3.44 -3.57
CA LEU A 38 -0.10 2.62 -4.44
C LEU A 38 -0.89 1.63 -5.29
N ASN A 39 -2.08 1.22 -4.85
CA ASN A 39 -2.95 0.33 -5.63
C ASN A 39 -3.38 0.94 -6.96
N LEU A 40 -3.48 2.27 -7.06
CA LEU A 40 -3.77 2.97 -8.32
C LEU A 40 -2.70 2.68 -9.38
N CYS A 41 -1.45 2.42 -8.97
CA CYS A 41 -0.36 2.10 -9.88
C CYS A 41 -0.16 0.61 -10.14
N ARG A 42 -0.88 -0.27 -9.42
CA ARG A 42 -0.61 -1.72 -9.44
C ARG A 42 -0.71 -2.32 -10.84
N ALA A 43 -1.72 -1.93 -11.62
CA ALA A 43 -1.91 -2.45 -12.98
C ALA A 43 -0.75 -2.08 -13.92
N ALA A 44 -0.13 -0.91 -13.73
CA ALA A 44 0.96 -0.43 -14.57
C ALA A 44 2.31 -1.14 -14.31
N VAL A 45 2.44 -1.85 -13.19
CA VAL A 45 3.70 -2.48 -12.74
C VAL A 45 3.63 -3.99 -12.55
N THR A 46 2.45 -4.58 -12.69
CA THR A 46 2.22 -6.04 -12.58
C THR A 46 1.81 -6.67 -13.92
N GLY A 47 1.81 -8.00 -14.01
CA GLY A 47 1.46 -8.73 -15.23
C GLY A 47 2.56 -8.77 -16.30
N LYS A 48 2.33 -9.50 -17.41
CA LYS A 48 3.31 -9.70 -18.50
C LYS A 48 3.44 -8.46 -19.39
N ASN A 49 2.30 -7.85 -19.75
CA ASN A 49 2.22 -6.63 -20.56
C ASN A 49 1.32 -5.61 -19.85
N PRO A 50 1.85 -4.84 -18.87
CA PRO A 50 1.05 -3.85 -18.17
C PRO A 50 0.60 -2.73 -19.12
N PRO A 51 -0.63 -2.20 -18.95
CA PRO A 51 -1.05 -0.98 -19.63
C PRO A 51 -0.16 0.22 -19.24
N PRO A 52 -0.23 1.33 -19.99
CA PRO A 52 0.34 2.60 -19.53
C PRO A 52 -0.33 3.05 -18.22
N PRO A 53 0.38 3.79 -17.34
CA PRO A 53 -0.22 4.35 -16.15
C PRO A 53 -1.27 5.41 -16.52
N ASP A 54 -2.33 5.48 -15.73
CA ASP A 54 -3.29 6.59 -15.79
C ASP A 54 -2.76 7.82 -15.02
N GLU A 55 -3.46 8.94 -15.16
CA GLU A 55 -3.10 10.19 -14.49
C GLU A 55 -3.23 10.11 -12.96
N GLN A 56 -4.10 9.25 -12.41
CA GLN A 56 -4.20 9.10 -10.96
C GLN A 56 -2.95 8.44 -10.39
N CYS A 57 -2.48 7.37 -11.04
CA CYS A 57 -1.20 6.75 -10.71
C CYS A 57 -0.05 7.74 -10.87
N CYS A 58 0.02 8.46 -12.00
CA CYS A 58 1.11 9.42 -12.19
C CYS A 58 1.06 10.58 -11.18
N GLY A 59 -0.12 11.00 -10.74
CA GLY A 59 -0.28 11.94 -9.62
C GLY A 59 0.36 11.43 -8.33
N VAL A 60 0.20 10.15 -8.00
CA VAL A 60 0.85 9.52 -6.84
C VAL A 60 2.37 9.49 -7.01
N ILE A 61 2.86 9.05 -8.17
CA ILE A 61 4.30 8.93 -8.43
C ILE A 61 5.01 10.29 -8.43
N ARG A 62 4.34 11.36 -8.87
CA ARG A 62 4.85 12.75 -8.80
C ARG A 62 5.00 13.28 -7.37
N GLN A 63 4.23 12.75 -6.42
CA GLN A 63 4.32 13.12 -5.00
C GLN A 63 5.30 12.23 -4.23
N ALA A 64 5.66 11.07 -4.78
CA ALA A 64 6.48 10.09 -4.10
C ALA A 64 7.95 10.51 -3.98
N ASN A 65 8.55 10.13 -2.86
CA ASN A 65 10.00 10.12 -2.71
C ASN A 65 10.56 8.90 -3.45
N LEU A 66 10.95 9.09 -4.72
CA LEU A 66 11.48 8.02 -5.58
C LEU A 66 12.74 7.35 -5.03
N PRO A 67 13.74 8.07 -4.47
CA PRO A 67 14.87 7.44 -3.76
C PRO A 67 14.44 6.55 -2.59
N CYS A 68 13.42 6.94 -1.82
CA CYS A 68 12.87 6.08 -0.77
C CYS A 68 12.19 4.83 -1.36
N LEU A 69 11.39 4.96 -2.42
CA LEU A 69 10.78 3.79 -3.07
C LEU A 69 11.83 2.83 -3.62
N CYS A 70 12.99 3.33 -4.03
CA CYS A 70 14.11 2.51 -4.47
C CYS A 70 14.61 1.53 -3.39
N SER A 71 14.59 1.90 -2.11
CA SER A 71 15.05 1.01 -1.03
C SER A 71 14.19 -0.26 -0.91
N TYR A 72 12.97 -0.23 -1.46
CA TYR A 72 12.05 -1.38 -1.49
C TYR A 72 12.20 -2.26 -2.73
N LYS A 73 13.11 -1.93 -3.66
CA LYS A 73 13.33 -2.67 -4.92
C LYS A 73 13.45 -4.18 -4.73
N SER A 74 14.21 -4.61 -3.71
CA SER A 74 14.43 -6.03 -3.40
C SER A 74 13.18 -6.74 -2.85
N MET A 75 12.23 -5.99 -2.29
CA MET A 75 10.98 -6.52 -1.73
C MET A 75 9.84 -6.55 -2.77
N LEU A 76 9.93 -5.80 -3.87
CA LEU A 76 8.90 -5.75 -4.92
C LEU A 76 8.46 -7.13 -5.44
N PRO A 77 9.36 -8.11 -5.66
CA PRO A 77 8.95 -9.44 -6.13
C PRO A 77 8.02 -10.17 -5.16
N LEU A 78 8.15 -9.93 -3.85
CA LEU A 78 7.27 -10.53 -2.83
C LEU A 78 5.81 -10.07 -2.97
N PHE A 79 5.60 -8.89 -3.58
CA PHE A 79 4.28 -8.34 -3.86
C PHE A 79 3.79 -8.63 -5.28
N GLY A 80 4.48 -9.52 -6.02
CA GLY A 80 4.18 -9.81 -7.42
C GLY A 80 4.50 -8.66 -8.38
N ILE A 81 5.30 -7.68 -7.93
CA ILE A 81 5.69 -6.52 -8.73
C ILE A 81 7.05 -6.78 -9.36
N ASN A 82 7.14 -6.58 -10.67
CA ASN A 82 8.41 -6.68 -11.36
C ASN A 82 9.23 -5.40 -11.12
N ALA A 83 10.40 -5.54 -10.49
CA ALA A 83 11.25 -4.40 -10.14
C ALA A 83 11.59 -3.51 -11.36
N LYS A 84 11.95 -4.11 -12.51
CA LYS A 84 12.28 -3.34 -13.72
C LYS A 84 11.09 -2.49 -14.20
N LYS A 85 9.87 -3.03 -14.12
CA LYS A 85 8.64 -2.30 -14.50
C LYS A 85 8.31 -1.18 -13.52
N ALA A 86 8.47 -1.43 -12.23
CA ALA A 86 8.28 -0.42 -11.19
C ALA A 86 9.26 0.74 -11.33
N LEU A 87 10.54 0.46 -11.64
CA LEU A 87 11.58 1.49 -11.80
C LEU A 87 11.47 2.27 -13.11
N ALA A 88 10.77 1.72 -14.12
CA ALA A 88 10.44 2.43 -15.34
C ALA A 88 9.20 3.34 -15.20
N LEU A 89 8.40 3.17 -14.14
CA LEU A 89 7.16 3.91 -13.93
C LEU A 89 7.36 5.44 -13.83
N PRO A 90 8.37 5.96 -13.10
CA PRO A 90 8.62 7.41 -13.06
C PRO A 90 8.83 8.01 -14.44
N GLY A 91 9.62 7.35 -15.30
CA GLY A 91 9.83 7.77 -16.69
C GLY A 91 8.54 7.82 -17.50
N LYS A 92 7.65 6.82 -17.34
CA LYS A 92 6.32 6.82 -17.99
C LYS A 92 5.41 7.94 -17.52
N CYS A 93 5.64 8.48 -16.33
CA CYS A 93 4.90 9.62 -15.77
C CYS A 93 5.56 10.98 -16.02
N GLY A 94 6.65 11.02 -16.80
CA GLY A 94 7.39 12.24 -17.14
C GLY A 94 8.42 12.69 -16.09
N LEU A 95 8.81 11.80 -15.18
CA LEU A 95 9.84 12.07 -14.17
C LEU A 95 11.16 11.40 -14.53
N GLN A 96 12.26 11.96 -14.04
CA GLN A 96 13.55 11.27 -14.11
C GLN A 96 13.57 10.13 -13.08
N SER A 97 13.92 8.92 -13.52
CA SER A 97 14.17 7.83 -12.60
C SER A 97 15.44 8.09 -11.78
N PRO A 98 15.47 7.76 -10.49
CA PRO A 98 16.67 7.93 -9.67
C PRO A 98 17.82 7.08 -10.21
N SER A 99 18.98 7.69 -10.43
CA SER A 99 20.19 7.07 -11.01
C SER A 99 20.79 5.94 -10.18
N ASN A 100 20.45 5.88 -8.89
CA ASN A 100 21.01 4.95 -7.92
C ASN A 100 20.08 3.74 -7.71
N CYS A 101 19.16 3.54 -8.68
CA CYS A 101 18.16 2.50 -8.74
C CYS A 101 18.19 1.83 -10.13
#